data_AF-A0A354BQR6-F1
#
_entry.id   AF-A0A354BQR6-F1
#
_cell.length_a   1.000
_cell.length_b   1.000
_cell.length_c   1.000
_cell.angle_alpha   90.00
_cell.angle_beta   90.00
_cell.angle_gamma   90.00
#
_symmetry.space_group_name_H-M   'P 1'
#
loop_
_entity.id
_entity.type
_entity.pdbx_description
1 polymer ?
#
loop_
_entity_poly.entity_id
_entity_poly.type
_entity_poly.pdbx_seq_one_letter_code
_entity_poly.pdbx_strand_id
1 'polypeptide(L)'
;MTHSFPWLTALIFLPLIGAAAVFVVKDASVRLTALSVTVVDLLISIPLWWLFDATSGEMQFLESAAWIPSLSINYRLGLDGISLPLILMTTILMPLCVMISWNAIETRLRSFMAVLLIMEGAMIGVFAALDFVLFYV
;
A
#
# COMPACT_ATOMS: atom_id res chain seq x y z
N MET A 1 4.48 21.01 13.63
CA MET A 1 4.72 19.67 13.07
C MET A 1 4.15 18.66 14.05
N THR A 2 2.84 18.45 14.01
CA THR A 2 2.23 17.37 14.79
C THR A 2 2.71 16.06 14.16
N HIS A 3 3.34 15.19 14.94
CA HIS A 3 3.71 13.85 14.52
C HIS A 3 2.43 13.03 14.29
N SER A 4 1.72 13.31 13.21
CA SER A 4 0.67 12.46 12.69
C SER A 4 1.33 11.18 12.17
N PHE A 5 0.76 10.04 12.52
CA PHE A 5 1.18 8.75 12.01
C PHE A 5 1.22 8.78 10.46
N PRO A 6 2.28 8.27 9.80
CA PRO A 6 2.40 8.31 8.34
C PRO A 6 1.61 7.16 7.71
N TRP A 7 0.28 7.33 7.66
CA TRP A 7 -0.68 6.32 7.17
C TRP A 7 -0.37 5.86 5.75
N LEU A 8 -0.13 6.78 4.82
CA LEU A 8 0.02 6.46 3.40
C LEU A 8 1.39 5.84 3.13
N THR A 9 2.45 6.38 3.73
CA THR A 9 3.78 5.76 3.68
C THR A 9 3.75 4.34 4.26
N ALA A 10 3.05 4.12 5.38
CA ALA A 10 2.93 2.80 5.98
C ALA A 10 2.25 1.80 5.03
N LEU A 11 1.11 2.18 4.44
CA LEU A 11 0.37 1.34 3.48
C LEU A 11 1.15 1.05 2.20
N ILE A 12 2.04 1.95 1.77
CA ILE A 12 2.86 1.73 0.56
C ILE A 12 4.05 0.83 0.87
N PHE A 13 4.76 1.07 1.98
CA PHE A 13 6.02 0.38 2.26
C PHE A 13 5.86 -0.95 2.98
N LEU A 14 4.80 -1.15 3.77
CA LEU A 14 4.54 -2.42 4.44
C LEU A 14 4.47 -3.61 3.46
N PRO A 15 3.74 -3.54 2.33
CA PRO A 15 3.69 -4.67 1.40
C PRO A 15 5.02 -4.85 0.65
N LEU A 16 5.80 -3.77 0.41
CA LEU A 16 7.14 -3.87 -0.15
C LEU A 16 8.12 -4.60 0.80
N ILE A 17 8.05 -4.30 2.10
CA ILE A 17 8.82 -5.01 3.12
C ILE A 17 8.36 -6.48 3.19
N GLY A 18 7.05 -6.73 3.11
CA GLY A 18 6.47 -8.07 3.03
C GLY A 18 6.97 -8.85 1.81
N ALA A 19 7.07 -8.22 0.65
CA ALA A 19 7.60 -8.82 -0.56
C ALA A 19 9.06 -9.25 -0.40
N ALA A 20 9.89 -8.42 0.24
CA ALA A 20 11.26 -8.80 0.59
C ALA A 20 11.29 -9.95 1.61
N ALA A 21 10.44 -9.91 2.64
CA ALA A 21 10.36 -10.94 3.67
C ALA A 21 10.01 -12.33 3.10
N VAL A 22 9.15 -12.38 2.08
CA VAL A 22 8.77 -13.62 1.37
C VAL A 22 9.99 -14.37 0.78
N PHE A 23 11.09 -13.67 0.47
CA PHE A 23 12.33 -14.31 -0.02
C PHE A 23 13.17 -14.96 1.09
N VAL A 24 13.00 -14.55 2.34
CA VAL A 24 13.82 -15.01 3.47
C VAL A 24 13.12 -16.12 4.27
N VAL A 25 11.79 -16.16 4.23
CA VAL A 25 11.00 -17.18 4.95
C VAL A 25 11.01 -18.55 4.26
N LYS A 26 10.76 -19.59 5.05
CA LYS A 26 10.58 -20.97 4.57
C LYS A 26 9.39 -21.07 3.61
N ASP A 27 9.47 -21.99 2.65
CA ASP A 27 8.42 -22.19 1.63
C ASP A 27 7.02 -22.41 2.23
N ALA A 28 6.94 -23.16 3.34
CA ALA A 28 5.69 -23.41 4.05
C ALA A 28 5.05 -22.13 4.63
N SER A 29 5.84 -21.08 4.89
CA SER A 29 5.39 -19.84 5.51
C SER A 29 5.11 -18.72 4.50
N VAL A 30 5.58 -18.84 3.24
CA VAL A 30 5.44 -17.80 2.20
C VAL A 30 4.01 -17.28 2.07
N ARG A 31 3.05 -18.19 1.98
CA ARG A 31 1.62 -17.90 1.86
C ARG A 31 1.06 -17.17 3.08
N LEU A 32 1.41 -17.65 4.28
CA LEU A 32 0.95 -17.07 5.53
C LEU A 32 1.58 -15.69 5.74
N THR A 33 2.85 -15.52 5.41
CA THR A 33 3.55 -14.22 5.47
C THR A 33 2.87 -13.20 4.56
N ALA A 34 2.60 -13.54 3.29
CA ALA A 34 1.91 -12.64 2.38
C ALA A 34 0.49 -12.31 2.89
N LEU A 35 -0.26 -13.30 3.36
CA LEU A 35 -1.59 -13.07 3.93
C LEU A 35 -1.54 -12.15 5.15
N SER A 36 -0.62 -12.38 6.08
CA SER A 36 -0.46 -11.53 7.26
C SER A 36 -0.17 -10.08 6.89
N VAL A 37 0.69 -9.85 5.90
CA VAL A 37 1.01 -8.50 5.42
C VAL A 37 -0.24 -7.82 4.85
N THR A 38 -0.95 -8.46 3.92
CA THR A 38 -2.19 -7.90 3.32
C THR A 38 -3.29 -7.63 4.37
N VAL A 39 -3.38 -8.47 5.41
CA VAL A 39 -4.34 -8.28 6.51
C VAL A 39 -3.94 -7.09 7.37
N VAL A 40 -2.64 -6.90 7.64
CA VAL A 40 -2.17 -5.74 8.39
C VAL A 40 -2.41 -4.45 7.59
N ASP A 41 -2.16 -4.44 6.28
CA ASP A 41 -2.49 -3.28 5.43
C ASP A 41 -3.98 -2.95 5.45
N LEU A 42 -4.85 -3.95 5.37
CA LEU A 42 -6.29 -3.77 5.53
C LEU A 42 -6.65 -3.17 6.91
N LEU A 43 -6.01 -3.63 7.98
CA LEU A 43 -6.26 -3.08 9.31
C LEU A 43 -5.76 -1.64 9.47
N ILE A 44 -4.68 -1.26 8.76
CA ILE A 44 -4.17 0.12 8.74
C ILE A 44 -5.09 1.02 7.90
N SER A 45 -5.68 0.51 6.83
CA SER A 45 -6.52 1.31 5.93
C SER A 45 -7.91 1.60 6.50
N ILE A 46 -8.51 0.66 7.24
CA ILE A 46 -9.86 0.77 7.82
C ILE A 46 -10.08 2.08 8.61
N PRO A 47 -9.20 2.49 9.55
CA PRO A 47 -9.34 3.74 10.29
C PRO A 47 -9.46 4.99 9.42
N LEU A 48 -8.87 4.99 8.22
CA LEU A 48 -8.94 6.14 7.30
C LEU A 48 -10.37 6.47 6.90
N TRP A 49 -11.26 5.49 6.81
CA TRP A 49 -12.66 5.73 6.47
C TRP A 49 -13.38 6.61 7.49
N TRP A 50 -13.14 6.39 8.79
CA TRP A 50 -13.80 7.15 9.86
C TRP A 50 -13.07 8.45 10.21
N LEU A 51 -11.77 8.50 9.94
CA LEU A 51 -10.96 9.70 10.18
C LEU A 51 -11.07 10.72 9.04
N PHE A 52 -11.57 10.33 7.87
CA PHE A 52 -11.73 11.21 6.72
C PHE A 52 -12.95 12.13 6.86
N ASP A 53 -12.73 13.43 6.67
CA ASP A 53 -13.80 14.43 6.63
C ASP A 53 -14.32 14.60 5.19
N ALA A 54 -15.46 13.97 4.89
CA ALA A 54 -16.10 14.06 3.57
C ALA A 54 -16.76 15.43 3.29
N THR A 55 -16.81 16.35 4.26
CA THR A 55 -17.38 17.68 4.05
C THR A 55 -16.37 18.68 3.51
N SER A 56 -15.07 18.36 3.62
CA SER A 56 -13.98 19.17 3.10
C SER A 56 -13.57 18.71 1.70
N GLY A 57 -13.28 19.67 0.81
CA GLY A 57 -12.67 19.41 -0.51
C GLY A 57 -11.14 19.40 -0.49
N GLU A 58 -10.52 19.51 0.69
CA GLU A 58 -9.07 19.53 0.84
C GLU A 58 -8.47 18.13 0.81
N MET A 59 -7.21 18.03 0.37
CA MET A 59 -6.41 16.82 0.50
C MET A 59 -6.10 16.55 1.97
N GLN A 60 -6.42 15.35 2.45
CA GLN A 60 -6.22 14.92 3.83
C GLN A 60 -5.05 13.93 3.92
N PHE A 61 -4.61 13.63 5.14
CA PHE A 61 -3.47 12.73 5.41
C PHE A 61 -2.20 13.10 4.60
N LEU A 62 -1.92 14.41 4.50
CA LEU A 62 -0.81 14.91 3.72
C LEU A 62 0.54 14.50 4.32
N GLU A 63 1.33 13.81 3.52
CA GLU A 63 2.71 13.42 3.84
C GLU A 63 3.62 14.02 2.78
N SER A 64 4.64 14.78 3.19
CA SER A 64 5.50 15.50 2.27
C SER A 64 6.96 15.44 2.72
N ALA A 65 7.83 14.99 1.84
CA ALA A 65 9.28 15.03 2.00
C ALA A 65 9.95 15.39 0.67
N ALA A 66 11.06 16.14 0.72
CA ALA A 66 11.84 16.43 -0.47
C ALA A 66 12.51 15.15 -0.99
N TRP A 67 12.31 14.81 -2.27
CA TRP A 67 12.90 13.60 -2.86
C TRP A 67 14.07 13.93 -3.78
N ILE A 68 13.86 14.77 -4.80
CA ILE A 68 14.91 15.26 -5.69
C ILE A 68 14.79 16.79 -5.79
N PRO A 69 15.43 17.54 -4.85
CA PRO A 69 15.27 18.99 -4.76
C PRO A 69 15.70 19.75 -6.01
N SER A 70 16.72 19.26 -6.73
CA SER A 70 17.22 19.89 -7.97
C SER A 70 16.20 19.92 -9.11
N LEU A 71 15.23 19.00 -9.09
CA LEU A 71 14.16 18.88 -10.07
C LEU A 71 12.80 19.31 -9.50
N SER A 72 12.77 19.85 -8.28
CA SER A 72 11.54 20.18 -7.55
C SER A 72 10.58 18.98 -7.36
N ILE A 73 11.11 17.75 -7.35
CA ILE A 73 10.31 16.53 -7.16
C ILE A 73 10.19 16.23 -5.67
N ASN A 74 8.97 16.04 -5.21
CA ASN A 74 8.68 15.76 -3.80
C ASN A 74 8.00 14.41 -3.66
N TYR A 75 8.34 13.68 -2.59
CA TYR A 75 7.51 12.61 -2.10
C TYR A 75 6.30 13.23 -1.42
N ARG A 76 5.27 13.51 -2.22
CA ARG A 76 4.04 14.16 -1.75
C ARG A 76 2.88 13.22 -1.94
N LEU A 77 2.30 12.82 -0.80
CA LEU A 77 1.12 11.97 -0.74
C LEU A 77 -0.05 12.73 -0.11
N GLY A 78 -1.24 12.30 -0.46
CA GLY A 78 -2.48 12.75 0.17
C GLY A 78 -3.64 11.88 -0.27
N LEU A 79 -4.78 12.16 0.33
CA LEU A 79 -5.98 11.37 0.15
C LEU A 79 -7.18 12.30 -0.01
N ASP A 80 -7.97 12.06 -1.05
CA ASP A 80 -9.24 12.73 -1.33
C ASP A 80 -10.42 11.74 -1.29
N GLY A 81 -11.61 12.22 -1.60
CA GLY A 81 -12.83 11.40 -1.60
C GLY A 81 -12.87 10.29 -2.66
N ILE A 82 -12.00 10.34 -3.69
CA ILE A 82 -11.92 9.31 -4.75
C ILE A 82 -10.84 8.28 -4.41
N SER A 83 -9.66 8.74 -3.99
CA SER A 83 -8.54 7.89 -3.60
C SER A 83 -8.86 7.02 -2.39
N LEU A 84 -9.63 7.52 -1.42
CA LEU A 84 -9.98 6.76 -0.22
C LEU A 84 -10.70 5.43 -0.54
N PRO A 85 -11.84 5.41 -1.27
CA PRO A 85 -12.47 4.17 -1.70
C PRO A 85 -11.55 3.24 -2.48
N LEU A 86 -10.68 3.78 -3.35
CA LEU A 86 -9.79 2.98 -4.19
C LEU A 86 -8.66 2.30 -3.38
N ILE A 87 -8.11 3.00 -2.39
CA ILE A 87 -7.12 2.43 -1.46
C ILE A 87 -7.78 1.36 -0.58
N LEU A 88 -8.97 1.63 -0.04
CA LEU A 88 -9.72 0.66 0.75
C LEU A 88 -10.07 -0.59 -0.07
N MET A 89 -10.56 -0.40 -1.29
CA MET A 89 -10.85 -1.51 -2.21
C MET A 89 -9.60 -2.35 -2.48
N THR A 90 -8.46 -1.70 -2.75
CA THR A 90 -7.18 -2.38 -2.96
C THR A 90 -6.83 -3.27 -1.76
N THR A 91 -6.80 -2.70 -0.56
CA THR A 91 -6.46 -3.44 0.67
C THR A 91 -7.47 -4.53 1.05
N ILE A 92 -8.74 -4.41 0.65
CA ILE A 92 -9.75 -5.47 0.83
C ILE A 92 -9.53 -6.62 -0.17
N LEU A 93 -9.21 -6.31 -1.42
CA LEU A 93 -9.04 -7.31 -2.47
C LEU A 93 -7.77 -8.14 -2.30
N MET A 94 -6.69 -7.54 -1.82
CA MET A 94 -5.39 -8.19 -1.68
C MET A 94 -5.36 -9.46 -0.82
N PRO A 95 -5.95 -9.52 0.40
CA PRO A 95 -6.04 -10.76 1.16
C PRO A 95 -6.88 -11.82 0.45
N LEU A 96 -7.92 -11.41 -0.30
CA LEU A 96 -8.71 -12.34 -1.13
C LEU A 96 -7.86 -12.93 -2.26
N CYS A 97 -7.06 -12.11 -2.94
CA CYS A 97 -6.13 -12.58 -3.97
C CYS A 97 -5.13 -13.59 -3.42
N VAL A 98 -4.58 -13.35 -2.22
CA VAL A 98 -3.70 -14.31 -1.55
C VAL A 98 -4.44 -15.61 -1.21
N MET A 99 -5.67 -15.55 -0.68
CA MET A 99 -6.44 -16.77 -0.37
C MET A 99 -6.78 -17.60 -1.62
N ILE A 100 -7.20 -16.95 -2.72
CA ILE A 100 -7.52 -17.64 -3.97
C ILE A 100 -6.27 -18.32 -4.57
N SER A 101 -5.11 -17.69 -4.44
CA SER A 101 -3.85 -18.21 -4.96
C SER A 101 -3.43 -19.57 -4.38
N TRP A 102 -3.98 -19.99 -3.22
CA TRP A 102 -3.62 -21.26 -2.60
C TRP A 102 -3.98 -22.48 -3.45
N ASN A 103 -5.07 -22.37 -4.20
CA ASN A 103 -5.54 -23.41 -5.11
C ASN A 103 -5.15 -23.12 -6.56
N ALA A 104 -4.96 -21.85 -6.93
CA ALA A 104 -4.67 -21.46 -8.31
C ALA A 104 -3.18 -21.51 -8.68
N ILE A 105 -2.27 -21.33 -7.72
CA ILE A 105 -0.83 -21.19 -7.98
C ILE A 105 -0.03 -22.35 -7.37
N GLU A 106 0.50 -23.20 -8.26
CA GLU A 106 1.31 -24.37 -7.90
C GLU A 106 2.80 -24.18 -8.18
N THR A 107 3.17 -23.30 -9.12
CA THR A 107 4.57 -23.05 -9.51
C THR A 107 5.00 -21.62 -9.18
N ARG A 108 6.29 -21.43 -8.87
CA ARG A 108 6.90 -20.11 -8.57
C ARG A 108 6.17 -19.29 -7.48
N LEU A 109 5.59 -19.97 -6.49
CA LEU A 109 4.78 -19.38 -5.41
C LEU A 109 5.43 -18.16 -4.75
N ARG A 110 6.74 -18.26 -4.42
CA ARG A 110 7.49 -17.17 -3.79
C ARG A 110 7.51 -15.90 -4.65
N SER A 111 7.88 -16.05 -5.92
CA SER A 111 7.93 -14.92 -6.85
C SER A 111 6.54 -14.33 -7.09
N PHE A 112 5.51 -15.19 -7.19
CA PHE A 112 4.13 -14.73 -7.35
C PHE A 112 3.68 -13.89 -6.14
N MET A 113 3.88 -14.38 -4.91
CA MET A 113 3.52 -13.63 -3.69
C MET A 113 4.27 -12.31 -3.59
N ALA A 114 5.56 -12.30 -3.90
CA ALA A 114 6.36 -11.08 -3.87
C ALA A 114 5.85 -10.03 -4.85
N VAL A 115 5.56 -10.42 -6.10
CA VAL A 115 5.00 -9.50 -7.10
C VAL A 115 3.60 -9.03 -6.72
N LEU A 116 2.78 -9.91 -6.13
CA LEU A 116 1.45 -9.55 -5.66
C LEU A 116 1.52 -8.44 -4.60
N LEU A 117 2.40 -8.58 -3.60
CA LEU A 117 2.61 -7.56 -2.57
C LEU A 117 3.23 -6.27 -3.15
N ILE A 118 4.18 -6.38 -4.10
CA ILE A 118 4.71 -5.18 -4.78
C ILE A 118 3.59 -4.43 -5.51
N MET A 119 2.69 -5.16 -6.16
CA MET A 119 1.54 -4.58 -6.85
C MET A 119 0.60 -3.86 -5.89
N GLU A 120 0.35 -4.39 -4.69
CA GLU A 120 -0.42 -3.71 -3.64
C GLU A 120 0.17 -2.35 -3.29
N GLY A 121 1.46 -2.31 -2.93
CA GLY A 121 2.15 -1.06 -2.59
C GLY A 121 2.15 -0.06 -3.75
N ALA A 122 2.36 -0.52 -4.97
CA ALA A 122 2.32 0.31 -6.17
C ALA A 122 0.93 0.90 -6.44
N MET A 123 -0.14 0.09 -6.38
CA MET A 123 -1.51 0.56 -6.57
C MET A 123 -1.89 1.62 -5.53
N ILE A 124 -1.55 1.39 -4.26
CA ILE A 124 -1.79 2.37 -3.19
C ILE A 124 -0.99 3.65 -3.46
N GLY A 125 0.29 3.53 -3.86
CA GLY A 125 1.14 4.65 -4.23
C GLY A 125 0.55 5.52 -5.33
N VAL A 126 0.05 4.89 -6.41
CA VAL A 126 -0.59 5.59 -7.54
C VAL A 126 -1.83 6.37 -7.09
N PHE A 127 -2.67 5.82 -6.21
CA PHE A 127 -3.85 6.53 -5.72
C PHE A 127 -3.53 7.62 -4.70
N ALA A 128 -2.41 7.53 -4.00
CA ALA A 128 -2.00 8.49 -2.97
C ALA A 128 -1.09 9.62 -3.51
N ALA A 129 -0.45 9.45 -4.67
CA ALA A 129 0.54 10.39 -5.18
C ALA A 129 -0.07 11.72 -5.63
N LEU A 130 0.50 12.83 -5.12
CA LEU A 130 0.16 14.20 -5.51
C LEU A 130 1.22 14.87 -6.40
N ASP A 131 2.40 14.26 -6.52
CA ASP A 131 3.48 14.69 -7.40
C ASP A 131 3.44 13.87 -8.71
N PHE A 132 3.53 14.54 -9.86
CA PHE A 132 3.43 13.89 -11.17
C PHE A 132 4.50 12.83 -11.41
N VAL A 133 5.72 13.05 -10.94
CA VAL A 133 6.79 12.07 -11.15
C VAL A 133 6.55 10.86 -10.26
N LEU A 134 6.15 11.08 -9.01
CA LEU A 134 5.83 10.00 -8.09
C LEU A 134 4.64 9.16 -8.57
N PHE A 135 3.63 9.78 -9.18
CA PHE A 135 2.48 9.07 -9.78
C PHE A 135 2.89 8.16 -10.95
N TYR A 136 3.93 8.53 -11.69
CA TYR A 136 4.36 7.81 -12.89
C TYR A 136 5.30 6.63 -12.60
N VAL A 137 6.08 6.71 -11.51
CA VAL A 137 7.07 5.69 -11.11
C VAL A 137 6.40 4.51 -10.43
#